data_AF-A0A726DPC6-F1
#
_entry.id   AF-A0A726DPC6-F1
#
_cell.length_a   1.000
_cell.length_b   1.000
_cell.length_c   1.000
_cell.angle_alpha   90.00
_cell.angle_beta   90.00
_cell.angle_gamma   90.00
#
_symmetry.space_group_name_H-M   'P 1'
#
loop_
_entity.id
_entity.type
_entity.pdbx_description
1 polymer ?
#
loop_
_entity_poly.entity_id
_entity_poly.type
_entity_poly.pdbx_seq_one_letter_code
_entity_poly.pdbx_strand_id
1 'polypeptide(L)'
;MREHYFLTMLQSLSCDSIDKYTQTMICLETTVLCHLLNNASRQLIHTDFTSIFSIYEKKIINDNSYIKLNQKEFKLIFSNITLYDFSQSRDIKNYISRITEICNEYINTLSIHSILDLFTSLIEENRPPTQKHYTPHEIVTFMGNIIQAQKGESFFDPACGSGEFISEIIKNQVAISGSEYDVDRLKISKMKMLVNDLSPSNIS
;
A
#
# COMPACT_ATOMS: atom_id res chain seq x y z
N MET A 1 14.61 -1.02 -12.86
CA MET A 1 14.25 -0.62 -14.24
C MET A 1 12.85 -1.10 -14.61
N ARG A 2 12.48 -2.36 -14.32
CA ARG A 2 11.13 -2.90 -14.63
C ARG A 2 10.03 -2.27 -13.77
N GLU A 3 10.27 -2.07 -12.48
CA GLU A 3 9.32 -1.48 -11.54
C GLU A 3 9.06 0.01 -11.83
N HIS A 4 10.10 0.75 -12.25
CA HIS A 4 9.95 2.13 -12.72
C HIS A 4 9.12 2.22 -13.99
N TYR A 5 9.31 1.29 -14.92
CA TYR A 5 8.50 1.21 -16.13
C TYR A 5 7.03 0.90 -15.79
N PHE A 6 6.80 -0.06 -14.89
CA PHE A 6 5.47 -0.35 -14.35
C PHE A 6 4.80 0.89 -13.71
N LEU A 7 5.52 1.62 -12.86
CA LEU A 7 5.02 2.86 -12.28
C LEU A 7 4.68 3.90 -13.35
N THR A 8 5.55 4.06 -14.36
CA THR A 8 5.33 4.99 -15.48
C THR A 8 4.08 4.62 -16.27
N MET A 9 3.83 3.33 -16.52
CA MET A 9 2.60 2.86 -17.16
C MET A 9 1.36 3.26 -16.35
N LEU A 10 1.38 3.03 -15.04
CA LEU A 10 0.27 3.42 -14.16
C LEU A 10 0.06 4.94 -14.14
N GLN A 11 1.14 5.73 -14.07
CA GLN A 11 1.07 7.19 -14.10
C GLN A 11 0.66 7.79 -15.45
N SER A 12 0.75 7.02 -16.53
CA SER A 12 0.27 7.44 -17.86
C SER A 12 -1.24 7.35 -17.99
N LEU A 13 -1.90 6.58 -17.11
CA LEU A 13 -3.35 6.60 -16.99
C LEU A 13 -3.77 7.95 -16.38
N SER A 14 -4.87 8.51 -16.87
CA SER A 14 -5.44 9.73 -16.33
C SER A 14 -6.92 9.55 -16.01
N CYS A 15 -7.38 10.28 -15.01
CA CYS A 15 -8.80 10.43 -14.68
C CYS A 15 -9.07 11.91 -14.39
N ASP A 16 -9.88 12.55 -15.22
CA ASP A 16 -10.13 14.00 -15.12
C ASP A 16 -10.99 14.34 -13.88
N SER A 17 -11.69 13.34 -13.35
CA SER A 17 -12.59 13.50 -12.19
C SER A 17 -11.87 13.67 -10.85
N ILE A 18 -10.54 13.45 -10.78
CA ILE A 18 -9.76 13.47 -9.53
C ILE A 18 -8.37 14.07 -9.76
N ASP A 19 -7.80 14.70 -8.74
CA ASP A 19 -6.48 15.29 -8.84
C ASP A 19 -5.35 14.23 -8.91
N LYS A 20 -4.16 14.66 -9.32
CA LYS A 20 -3.02 13.78 -9.56
C LYS A 20 -2.51 13.06 -8.29
N TYR A 21 -2.66 13.68 -7.12
CA TYR A 21 -2.27 13.06 -5.86
C TYR A 21 -3.24 11.92 -5.52
N THR A 22 -4.54 12.17 -5.62
CA THR A 22 -5.58 11.14 -5.45
C THR A 22 -5.39 9.99 -6.45
N GLN A 23 -5.10 10.31 -7.72
CA GLN A 23 -4.77 9.30 -8.75
C GLN A 23 -3.59 8.41 -8.34
N THR A 24 -2.54 9.01 -7.76
CA THR A 24 -1.35 8.28 -7.29
C THR A 24 -1.68 7.37 -6.11
N MET A 25 -2.48 7.83 -5.15
CA MET A 25 -2.92 7.02 -4.02
C MET A 25 -3.80 5.84 -4.45
N ILE A 26 -4.71 6.05 -5.43
CA ILE A 26 -5.50 4.96 -6.01
C ILE A 26 -4.58 3.93 -6.67
N CYS A 27 -3.61 4.37 -7.49
CA CYS A 27 -2.65 3.45 -8.11
C CYS A 27 -1.91 2.60 -7.06
N LEU A 28 -1.43 3.21 -5.98
CA LEU A 28 -0.76 2.52 -4.89
C LEU A 28 -1.70 1.49 -4.22
N GLU A 29 -2.86 1.92 -3.76
CA GLU A 29 -3.83 1.05 -3.09
C GLU A 29 -4.26 -0.11 -3.99
N THR A 30 -4.51 0.13 -5.28
CA THR A 30 -5.00 -0.90 -6.20
C THR A 30 -3.88 -1.89 -6.49
N THR A 31 -2.63 -1.42 -6.58
CA THR A 31 -1.46 -2.28 -6.75
C THR A 31 -1.27 -3.22 -5.57
N VAL A 32 -1.33 -2.69 -4.33
CA VAL A 32 -1.22 -3.49 -3.11
C VAL A 32 -2.38 -4.48 -3.00
N LEU A 33 -3.60 -4.04 -3.27
CA LEU A 33 -4.76 -4.92 -3.25
C LEU A 33 -4.65 -6.04 -4.30
N CYS A 34 -4.20 -5.74 -5.52
CA CYS A 34 -3.98 -6.75 -6.55
C CYS A 34 -2.89 -7.75 -6.14
N HIS A 35 -1.81 -7.28 -5.50
CA HIS A 35 -0.78 -8.17 -4.96
C HIS A 35 -1.36 -9.13 -3.90
N LEU A 36 -2.10 -8.61 -2.92
CA LEU A 36 -2.73 -9.42 -1.86
C LEU A 36 -3.74 -10.44 -2.41
N LEU A 37 -4.50 -10.06 -3.43
CA LEU A 37 -5.49 -10.93 -4.06
C LEU A 37 -4.89 -11.93 -5.05
N ASN A 38 -3.69 -11.66 -5.58
CA ASN A 38 -3.05 -12.44 -6.63
C ASN A 38 -4.08 -12.74 -7.75
N ASN A 39 -4.20 -13.98 -8.26
CA ASN A 39 -5.16 -14.32 -9.33
C ASN A 39 -6.63 -13.93 -9.06
N ALA A 40 -7.04 -13.72 -7.80
CA ALA A 40 -8.39 -13.30 -7.47
C ALA A 40 -8.67 -11.83 -7.81
N SER A 41 -7.64 -11.00 -8.03
CA SER A 41 -7.77 -9.59 -8.41
C SER A 41 -8.46 -9.39 -9.76
N ARG A 42 -8.47 -10.39 -10.65
CA ARG A 42 -9.25 -10.35 -11.91
C ARG A 42 -10.74 -10.16 -11.68
N GLN A 43 -11.25 -10.57 -10.52
CA GLN A 43 -12.65 -10.37 -10.15
C GLN A 43 -12.95 -8.87 -9.99
N LEU A 44 -11.97 -8.03 -9.63
CA LEU A 44 -12.17 -6.59 -9.45
C LEU A 44 -12.59 -5.87 -10.75
N ILE A 45 -12.27 -6.41 -11.94
CA ILE A 45 -12.61 -5.80 -13.24
C ILE A 45 -14.11 -5.93 -13.56
N HIS A 46 -14.75 -7.00 -13.08
CA HIS A 46 -16.12 -7.38 -13.48
C HIS A 46 -17.13 -7.36 -12.33
N THR A 47 -16.73 -6.89 -11.15
CA THR A 47 -17.60 -6.82 -9.98
C THR A 47 -17.91 -5.37 -9.67
N ASP A 48 -19.14 -5.07 -9.25
CA ASP A 48 -19.39 -3.81 -8.55
C ASP A 48 -18.47 -3.74 -7.33
N PHE A 49 -17.88 -2.56 -7.09
CA PHE A 49 -16.90 -2.27 -6.03
C PHE A 49 -17.33 -2.75 -4.61
N THR A 50 -18.62 -3.05 -4.44
CA THR A 50 -19.33 -3.37 -3.19
C THR A 50 -18.90 -4.69 -2.55
N SER A 51 -18.14 -5.48 -3.30
CA SER A 51 -17.74 -6.83 -2.91
C SER A 51 -16.24 -6.96 -2.58
N ILE A 52 -15.46 -5.88 -2.68
CA ILE A 52 -13.99 -5.96 -2.60
C ILE A 52 -13.52 -6.58 -1.27
N PHE A 53 -14.11 -6.16 -0.14
CA PHE A 53 -13.78 -6.76 1.15
C PHE A 53 -14.14 -8.24 1.21
N SER A 54 -15.26 -8.66 0.62
CA SER A 54 -15.66 -10.07 0.57
C SER A 54 -14.73 -10.91 -0.31
N ILE A 55 -14.20 -10.35 -1.40
CA ILE A 55 -13.19 -11.02 -2.25
C ILE A 55 -11.89 -11.20 -1.44
N TYR A 56 -11.46 -10.16 -0.73
CA TYR A 56 -10.31 -10.22 0.18
C TYR A 56 -10.51 -11.29 1.27
N GLU A 57 -11.64 -11.25 1.98
CA GLU A 57 -11.94 -12.19 3.06
C GLU A 57 -11.94 -13.65 2.57
N LYS A 58 -12.56 -13.93 1.43
CA LYS A 58 -12.53 -15.26 0.80
C LYS A 58 -11.11 -15.70 0.46
N LYS A 59 -10.28 -14.80 -0.07
CA LYS A 59 -8.87 -15.10 -0.41
C LYS A 59 -8.08 -15.46 0.85
N ILE A 60 -8.17 -14.63 1.89
CA ILE A 60 -7.47 -14.83 3.16
C ILE A 60 -7.90 -16.15 3.84
N ILE A 61 -9.19 -16.48 3.80
CA ILE A 61 -9.71 -17.77 4.29
C ILE A 61 -9.10 -18.93 3.49
N ASN A 62 -9.09 -18.85 2.16
CA ASN A 62 -8.57 -19.91 1.30
C ASN A 62 -7.06 -20.12 1.47
N ASP A 63 -6.30 -19.06 1.75
CA ASP A 63 -4.86 -19.13 1.97
C ASP A 63 -4.46 -19.57 3.38
N ASN A 64 -5.43 -19.71 4.30
CA ASN A 64 -5.17 -19.84 5.74
C ASN A 64 -4.24 -18.74 6.27
N SER A 65 -4.35 -17.51 5.75
CA SER A 65 -3.51 -16.41 6.19
C SER A 65 -3.82 -16.03 7.64
N TYR A 66 -2.76 -15.79 8.41
CA TYR A 66 -2.85 -15.37 9.81
C TYR A 66 -3.30 -13.92 9.97
N ILE A 67 -3.25 -13.12 8.90
CA ILE A 67 -3.59 -11.70 8.95
C ILE A 67 -5.00 -11.48 8.44
N LYS A 68 -5.89 -11.24 9.41
CA LYS A 68 -7.30 -10.96 9.15
C LYS A 68 -7.58 -9.50 9.45
N LEU A 69 -7.82 -8.74 8.39
CA LEU A 69 -8.32 -7.37 8.53
C LEU A 69 -9.80 -7.41 8.87
N ASN A 70 -10.19 -6.63 9.87
CA ASN A 70 -11.60 -6.30 10.03
C ASN A 70 -12.03 -5.29 8.95
N GLN A 71 -13.33 -5.18 8.71
CA GLN A 71 -13.87 -4.33 7.65
C GLN A 71 -13.52 -2.83 7.84
N LYS A 72 -13.40 -2.36 9.08
CA LYS A 72 -13.06 -0.96 9.38
C LYS A 72 -11.61 -0.66 8.98
N GLU A 73 -10.69 -1.55 9.33
CA GLU A 73 -9.28 -1.41 8.96
C GLU A 73 -9.07 -1.56 7.45
N PHE A 74 -9.76 -2.50 6.80
CA PHE A 74 -9.73 -2.61 5.35
C PHE A 74 -10.20 -1.32 4.65
N LYS A 75 -11.33 -0.75 5.10
CA LYS A 75 -11.85 0.53 4.58
C LYS A 75 -10.92 1.70 4.83
N LEU A 76 -10.15 1.69 5.92
CA LEU A 76 -9.15 2.72 6.17
C LEU A 76 -7.99 2.62 5.17
N ILE A 77 -7.40 1.42 5.05
CA ILE A 77 -6.21 1.17 4.23
C ILE A 77 -6.51 1.44 2.75
N PHE A 78 -7.64 0.92 2.26
CA PHE A 78 -8.07 1.04 0.87
C PHE A 78 -9.17 2.08 0.71
N SER A 79 -9.10 3.18 1.47
CA SER A 79 -10.17 4.18 1.50
C SER A 79 -10.38 4.84 0.15
N ASN A 80 -9.35 5.10 -0.65
CA ASN A 80 -9.57 5.73 -1.95
C ASN A 80 -10.35 4.78 -2.86
N ILE A 81 -10.01 3.49 -2.90
CA ILE A 81 -10.77 2.52 -3.71
C ILE A 81 -12.19 2.31 -3.16
N THR A 82 -12.33 2.16 -1.84
CA THR A 82 -13.63 1.86 -1.20
C THR A 82 -14.56 3.06 -1.10
N LEU A 83 -14.05 4.29 -1.14
CA LEU A 83 -14.89 5.51 -1.25
C LEU A 83 -15.61 5.56 -2.60
N TYR A 84 -14.98 5.07 -3.67
CA TYR A 84 -15.60 5.02 -4.99
C TYR A 84 -16.61 3.89 -5.18
N ASP A 85 -16.77 3.03 -4.16
CA ASP A 85 -17.90 2.11 -4.03
C ASP A 85 -19.24 2.87 -4.02
N PHE A 86 -19.24 4.10 -3.50
CA PHE A 86 -20.40 5.00 -3.51
C PHE A 86 -20.42 5.97 -4.69
N SER A 87 -19.29 6.15 -5.39
CA SER A 87 -19.24 7.06 -6.51
C SER A 87 -19.85 6.39 -7.74
N GLN A 88 -20.95 6.92 -8.23
CA GLN A 88 -21.50 6.50 -9.51
C GLN A 88 -20.68 7.02 -10.71
N SER A 89 -19.42 7.46 -10.48
CA SER A 89 -18.56 8.00 -11.52
C SER A 89 -18.03 6.88 -12.41
N ARG A 90 -18.55 6.81 -13.64
CA ARG A 90 -18.07 5.87 -14.67
C ARG A 90 -16.59 6.09 -15.00
N ASP A 91 -16.12 7.33 -14.98
CA ASP A 91 -14.73 7.68 -15.27
C ASP A 91 -13.77 7.05 -14.25
N ILE A 92 -14.05 7.23 -12.96
CA ILE A 92 -13.22 6.67 -11.88
C ILE A 92 -13.26 5.14 -11.87
N LYS A 93 -14.43 4.54 -12.13
CA LYS A 93 -14.55 3.08 -12.27
C LYS A 93 -13.68 2.55 -13.42
N ASN A 94 -13.72 3.21 -14.58
CA ASN A 94 -12.89 2.85 -15.72
C ASN A 94 -11.40 3.03 -15.40
N TYR A 95 -11.03 4.09 -14.70
CA TYR A 95 -9.65 4.34 -14.27
C TYR A 95 -9.10 3.21 -13.40
N ILE A 96 -9.83 2.83 -12.34
CA ILE A 96 -9.44 1.72 -11.45
C ILE A 96 -9.41 0.38 -12.19
N SER A 97 -10.34 0.13 -13.12
CA SER A 97 -10.34 -1.08 -13.96
C SER A 97 -9.05 -1.19 -14.78
N ARG A 98 -8.63 -0.09 -15.42
CA ARG A 98 -7.39 -0.05 -16.22
C ARG A 98 -6.14 -0.26 -15.37
N ILE A 99 -6.10 0.31 -14.15
CA ILE A 99 -5.02 0.05 -13.19
C ILE A 99 -4.99 -1.45 -12.84
N THR A 100 -6.16 -2.01 -12.53
CA THR A 100 -6.31 -3.43 -12.16
C THR A 100 -5.84 -4.36 -13.29
N GLU A 101 -6.17 -4.06 -14.55
CA GLU A 101 -5.71 -4.81 -15.72
C GLU A 101 -4.17 -4.83 -15.81
N ILE A 102 -3.53 -3.66 -15.71
CA ILE A 102 -2.06 -3.56 -15.71
C ILE A 102 -1.47 -4.31 -14.51
N CYS A 103 -2.01 -4.13 -13.30
CA CYS A 103 -1.56 -4.86 -12.13
C CYS A 103 -1.64 -6.39 -12.35
N ASN A 104 -2.73 -6.90 -12.91
CA ASN A 104 -2.92 -8.33 -13.15
C ASN A 104 -1.91 -8.95 -14.13
N GLU A 105 -1.39 -8.15 -15.06
CA GLU A 105 -0.38 -8.58 -16.01
C GLU A 105 1.02 -8.63 -15.39
N TYR A 106 1.37 -7.63 -14.57
CA TYR A 106 2.76 -7.43 -14.14
C TYR A 106 3.05 -7.76 -12.68
N ILE A 107 2.10 -7.62 -11.75
CA ILE A 107 2.39 -7.53 -10.30
C ILE A 107 3.09 -8.77 -9.74
N ASN A 108 2.79 -9.95 -10.26
CA ASN A 108 3.39 -11.21 -9.83
C ASN A 108 4.84 -11.41 -10.32
N THR A 109 5.34 -10.54 -11.19
CA THR A 109 6.69 -10.60 -11.75
C THR A 109 7.62 -9.54 -11.19
N LEU A 110 7.10 -8.67 -10.32
CA LEU A 110 7.77 -7.49 -9.79
C LEU A 110 7.91 -7.59 -8.27
N SER A 111 8.87 -6.84 -7.72
CA SER A 111 9.02 -6.68 -6.28
C SER A 111 7.98 -5.69 -5.74
N ILE A 112 6.99 -6.18 -4.97
CA ILE A 112 6.00 -5.32 -4.33
C ILE A 112 6.65 -4.30 -3.38
N HIS A 113 7.70 -4.69 -2.65
CA HIS A 113 8.44 -3.78 -1.77
C HIS A 113 9.06 -2.63 -2.55
N SER A 114 9.70 -2.93 -3.68
CA SER A 114 10.29 -1.90 -4.54
C SER A 114 9.22 -1.00 -5.16
N ILE A 115 8.06 -1.53 -5.52
CA ILE A 115 6.94 -0.72 -6.01
C ILE A 115 6.40 0.21 -4.91
N LEU A 116 6.22 -0.30 -3.69
CA LEU A 116 5.79 0.51 -2.54
C LEU A 116 6.76 1.65 -2.27
N ASP A 117 8.06 1.38 -2.27
CA ASP A 117 9.08 2.41 -2.04
C ASP A 117 9.01 3.50 -3.11
N LEU A 118 8.88 3.12 -4.39
CA LEU A 118 8.77 4.09 -5.49
C LEU A 118 7.50 4.94 -5.40
N PHE A 119 6.35 4.33 -5.10
CA PHE A 119 5.13 5.10 -4.86
C PHE A 119 5.27 6.02 -3.65
N THR A 120 5.90 5.55 -2.57
CA THR A 120 6.12 6.34 -1.36
C THR A 120 6.98 7.56 -1.66
N SER A 121 8.11 7.38 -2.35
CA SER A 121 8.96 8.51 -2.79
C SER A 121 8.18 9.49 -3.66
N LEU A 122 7.42 9.00 -4.64
CA LEU A 122 6.60 9.83 -5.51
C LEU A 122 5.55 10.64 -4.72
N ILE A 123 4.88 10.02 -3.75
CA ILE A 123 3.88 10.68 -2.91
C ILE A 123 4.54 11.77 -2.07
N GLU A 124 5.66 11.47 -1.41
CA GLU A 124 6.40 12.44 -0.58
C GLU A 124 7.00 13.58 -1.42
N GLU A 125 7.43 13.32 -2.66
CA GLU A 125 7.91 14.34 -3.59
C GLU A 125 6.82 15.37 -3.93
N ASN A 126 5.58 14.90 -4.10
CA ASN A 126 4.42 15.72 -4.45
C ASN A 126 3.79 16.43 -3.24
N ARG A 127 4.18 16.12 -2.00
CA ARG A 127 3.68 16.82 -0.81
C ARG A 127 4.22 18.26 -0.73
N PRO A 128 3.44 19.20 -0.14
CA PRO A 128 3.93 20.55 0.15
C PRO A 128 5.20 20.51 1.00
N PRO A 129 6.19 21.42 0.79
CA PRO A 129 7.43 21.43 1.57
C PRO A 129 7.24 21.45 3.09
N THR A 130 6.19 22.13 3.57
CA THR A 130 5.83 22.23 5.00
C THR A 130 5.34 20.91 5.60
N GLN A 131 5.01 19.94 4.77
CA GLN A 131 4.51 18.63 5.15
C GLN A 131 5.47 17.50 4.75
N LYS A 132 6.63 17.80 4.14
CA LYS A 132 7.64 16.79 3.80
C LYS A 132 8.35 16.35 5.07
N HIS A 133 7.97 15.17 5.55
CA HIS A 133 8.59 14.51 6.69
C HIS A 133 9.05 13.14 6.17
N TYR A 134 10.21 13.15 5.52
CA TYR A 134 10.83 11.97 4.93
C TYR A 134 12.25 11.84 5.47
N THR A 135 12.58 10.64 5.95
CA THR A 135 13.95 10.30 6.34
C THR A 135 14.65 9.72 5.11
N PRO A 136 15.76 10.30 4.63
CA PRO A 136 16.51 9.77 3.50
C PRO A 136 16.87 8.29 3.70
N HIS A 137 16.80 7.50 2.63
CA HIS A 137 17.06 6.06 2.67
C HIS A 137 18.42 5.74 3.32
N GLU A 138 19.46 6.53 3.03
CA GLU A 138 20.80 6.35 3.58
C GLU A 138 20.82 6.48 5.10
N ILE A 139 20.01 7.39 5.65
CA ILE A 139 19.88 7.58 7.11
C ILE A 139 19.11 6.41 7.72
N VAL A 140 18.04 5.96 7.07
CA VAL A 140 17.25 4.81 7.51
C VAL A 140 18.10 3.55 7.59
N THR A 141 18.86 3.24 6.53
CA THR A 141 19.77 2.09 6.50
C THR A 141 20.90 2.23 7.52
N PHE A 142 21.50 3.42 7.64
CA PHE A 142 22.55 3.65 8.64
C PHE A 142 22.06 3.40 10.06
N MET A 143 20.88 3.93 10.40
CA MET A 143 20.26 3.71 11.70
C MET A 143 19.82 2.25 11.91
N GLY A 144 19.30 1.58 10.87
CA GLY A 144 19.00 0.15 10.93
C GLY A 144 20.23 -0.68 11.28
N ASN A 145 21.37 -0.34 10.69
CA ASN A 145 22.67 -0.98 10.97
C ASN A 145 23.23 -0.67 12.37
N ILE A 146 22.81 0.43 13.00
CA ILE A 146 23.14 0.74 14.40
C ILE A 146 22.23 -0.04 15.35
N ILE A 147 20.93 -0.05 15.09
CA ILE A 147 19.92 -0.68 15.94
C ILE A 147 20.13 -2.19 15.98
N GLN A 148 20.44 -2.81 14.83
CA GLN A 148 20.68 -4.26 14.71
C GLN A 148 19.62 -5.12 15.41
N ALA A 149 18.35 -4.77 15.25
CA ALA A 149 17.26 -5.49 15.90
C ALA A 149 17.30 -6.98 15.53
N GLN A 150 17.15 -7.85 16.52
CA GLN A 150 17.29 -9.30 16.39
C GLN A 150 15.93 -10.00 16.41
N LYS A 151 15.84 -11.13 15.71
CA LYS A 151 14.62 -11.94 15.66
C LYS A 151 14.04 -12.19 17.07
N GLY A 152 12.75 -11.89 17.23
CA GLY A 152 12.04 -12.02 18.50
C GLY A 152 12.05 -10.78 19.39
N GLU A 153 12.85 -9.76 19.06
CA GLU A 153 12.75 -8.44 19.69
C GLU A 153 11.55 -7.65 19.16
N SER A 154 11.28 -6.51 19.79
CA SER A 154 10.30 -5.53 19.32
C SER A 154 10.96 -4.22 18.90
N PHE A 155 10.41 -3.61 17.87
CA PHE A 155 10.79 -2.29 17.39
C PHE A 155 9.56 -1.39 17.35
N PHE A 156 9.68 -0.20 17.95
CA PHE A 156 8.62 0.79 18.01
C PHE A 156 9.09 2.12 17.43
N ASP A 157 8.35 2.63 16.45
CA ASP A 157 8.55 3.96 15.87
C ASP A 157 7.34 4.87 16.17
N PRO A 158 7.46 5.83 17.12
CA PRO A 158 6.34 6.67 17.54
C PRO A 158 5.93 7.74 16.50
N ALA A 159 6.70 7.92 15.44
CA ALA A 159 6.43 8.87 14.37
C ALA A 159 6.80 8.24 13.01
N CYS A 160 6.17 7.11 12.73
CA CYS A 160 6.64 6.18 11.71
C CYS A 160 6.47 6.68 10.28
N GLY A 161 5.71 7.75 10.05
CA GLY A 161 5.50 8.30 8.72
C GLY A 161 4.93 7.23 7.78
N SER A 162 5.48 7.21 6.57
CA SER A 162 5.18 6.19 5.56
C SER A 162 5.89 4.85 5.84
N GLY A 163 6.46 4.64 7.03
CA GLY A 163 7.02 3.38 7.49
C GLY A 163 8.39 3.04 6.92
N GLU A 164 9.28 4.01 6.72
CA GLU A 164 10.64 3.73 6.19
C GLU A 164 11.50 2.92 7.17
N PHE A 165 11.55 3.32 8.44
CA PHE A 165 12.23 2.52 9.47
C PHE A 165 11.59 1.15 9.67
N ILE A 166 10.26 1.09 9.63
CA ILE A 166 9.52 -0.17 9.68
C ILE A 166 9.97 -1.10 8.54
N SER A 167 10.05 -0.59 7.31
CA SER A 167 10.45 -1.38 6.13
C SER A 167 11.91 -1.83 6.19
N GLU A 168 12.77 -1.07 6.84
CA GLU A 168 14.16 -1.46 7.04
C GLU A 168 14.30 -2.56 8.10
N ILE A 169 13.61 -2.39 9.23
CA ILE A 169 13.74 -3.26 10.40
C ILE A 169 12.96 -4.57 10.25
N ILE A 170 11.85 -4.60 9.50
CA ILE A 170 11.00 -5.78 9.29
C ILE A 170 11.76 -6.97 8.71
N LYS A 171 12.84 -6.71 7.96
CA LYS A 171 13.76 -7.71 7.38
C LYS A 171 14.38 -8.61 8.46
N ASN A 172 14.43 -8.15 9.71
CA ASN A 172 15.04 -8.86 10.84
C ASN A 172 14.06 -9.74 11.64
N GLN A 173 12.82 -9.92 11.17
CA GLN A 173 11.80 -10.77 11.82
C GLN A 173 11.50 -10.36 13.28
N VAL A 174 11.32 -9.06 13.49
CA VAL A 174 10.96 -8.47 14.79
C VAL A 174 9.47 -8.14 14.87
N ALA A 175 8.96 -8.02 16.09
CA ALA A 175 7.63 -7.45 16.33
C ALA A 175 7.65 -5.94 16.07
N ILE A 176 6.92 -5.48 15.06
CA ILE A 176 6.84 -4.06 14.69
C ILE A 176 5.58 -3.43 15.30
N SER A 177 5.73 -2.23 15.84
CA SER A 177 4.64 -1.29 16.15
C SER A 177 5.03 0.15 15.82
N GLY A 178 4.04 1.04 15.70
CA GLY A 178 4.30 2.45 15.46
C GLY A 178 3.07 3.34 15.53
N SER A 179 3.27 4.64 15.39
CA SER A 179 2.21 5.64 15.37
C SER A 179 2.40 6.65 14.24
N GLU A 180 1.30 7.08 13.62
CA GLU A 180 1.29 8.14 12.61
C GLU A 180 -0.07 8.87 12.61
N TYR A 181 -0.03 10.20 12.57
CA TYR A 181 -1.22 11.04 12.59
C TYR A 181 -1.76 11.34 11.18
N ASP A 182 -0.87 11.51 10.20
CA ASP A 182 -1.24 11.73 8.81
C ASP A 182 -1.85 10.44 8.22
N VAL A 183 -3.13 10.52 7.86
CA VAL A 183 -3.92 9.36 7.43
C VAL A 183 -3.31 8.67 6.21
N ASP A 184 -2.76 9.42 5.25
CA ASP A 184 -2.19 8.83 4.04
C ASP A 184 -0.88 8.10 4.34
N ARG A 185 -0.01 8.68 5.19
CA ARG A 185 1.20 8.00 5.65
C ARG A 185 0.89 6.76 6.48
N LEU A 186 -0.10 6.86 7.37
CA LEU A 186 -0.61 5.74 8.15
C LEU A 186 -1.07 4.59 7.23
N LYS A 187 -1.80 4.91 6.15
CA LYS A 187 -2.22 3.92 5.15
C LYS A 187 -1.02 3.27 4.46
N ILE A 188 -0.01 4.04 4.05
CA ILE A 188 1.21 3.52 3.42
C ILE A 188 1.97 2.59 4.37
N SER A 189 2.15 3.00 5.62
CA SER A 189 2.81 2.19 6.66
C SER A 189 2.03 0.88 6.92
N LYS A 190 0.70 0.94 7.00
CA LYS A 190 -0.16 -0.25 7.11
C LYS A 190 -0.07 -1.16 5.87
N MET A 191 0.02 -0.60 4.66
CA MET A 191 0.24 -1.40 3.44
C MET A 191 1.60 -2.10 3.45
N LYS A 192 2.65 -1.42 3.92
CA LYS A 192 3.99 -2.03 4.11
C LYS A 192 3.96 -3.18 5.13
N MET A 193 3.19 -3.06 6.21
CA MET A 193 2.96 -4.17 7.14
C MET A 193 2.28 -5.36 6.44
N LEU A 194 1.22 -5.11 5.67
CA LEU A 194 0.46 -6.15 4.97
C LEU A 194 1.29 -6.96 3.98
N VAL A 195 2.12 -6.30 3.15
CA VAL A 195 2.92 -7.02 2.14
C VAL A 195 4.08 -7.82 2.73
N ASN A 196 4.39 -7.61 4.02
CA ASN A 196 5.39 -8.36 4.75
C ASN A 196 4.76 -9.39 5.69
N ASP A 197 3.48 -9.72 5.50
CA ASP A 197 2.73 -10.62 6.36
C ASP A 197 2.83 -10.22 7.85
N LEU A 198 2.68 -8.92 8.15
CA LEU A 198 2.47 -8.40 9.51
C LEU A 198 1.10 -7.73 9.69
N SER A 199 0.57 -7.78 10.91
CA SER A 199 -0.71 -7.15 11.24
C SER A 199 -0.60 -5.61 11.19
N PRO A 200 -1.36 -4.93 10.32
CA PRO A 200 -1.34 -3.47 10.26
C PRO A 200 -1.94 -2.82 11.51
N SER A 201 -2.67 -3.56 12.36
CA SER A 201 -3.24 -3.07 13.62
C SER A 201 -2.19 -2.57 14.61
N ASN A 202 -0.92 -2.95 14.42
CA ASN A 202 0.19 -2.52 15.27
C ASN A 202 0.67 -1.10 14.94
N ILE A 203 0.19 -0.52 13.84
CA ILE A 203 0.41 0.89 13.48
C ILE A 203 -0.87 1.66 13.81
N SER A 204 -0.73 2.68 14.65
CA SER A 204 -1.82 3.47 15.24
C SER A 204 -1.91 4.89 14.70
#